data_AF-A0A843GFN2-F1
#
_entry.id   AF-A0A843GFN2-F1
#
_cell.length_a   1.000
_cell.length_b   1.000
_cell.length_c   1.000
_cell.angle_alpha   90.00
_cell.angle_beta   90.00
_cell.angle_gamma   90.00
#
_symmetry.space_group_name_H-M   'P 1'
#
loop_
_entity.id
_entity.type
_entity.pdbx_description
1 polymer ?
#
loop_
_entity_poly.entity_id
_entity_poly.type
_entity_poly.pdbx_seq_one_letter_code
_entity_poly.pdbx_strand_id
1 'polypeptide(L)'
;MAENNEIEKTEENPLEQDYLEEIKRLKENTVSKETYDKQVEENRKLLNSLVNGNPVEVETPKEEHVDPNELRKKLFSGDLNNLEFWKTTLKLREEEIKAGHQDPFLPTGHQITPSASDSEKIENLVNIVESCIDDSNGDSLLFTNLLQSKTKEALPMSKLKELGLIGGK
;
A
#
# COMPACT_ATOMS: atom_id res chain seq x y z
N MET A 1 -47.08 35.37 -43.25
CA MET A 1 -45.97 35.96 -42.50
C MET A 1 -45.14 34.80 -41.97
N ALA A 2 -43.99 34.57 -42.58
CA ALA A 2 -43.04 33.55 -42.16
C ALA A 2 -42.02 34.22 -41.25
N GLU A 3 -41.87 33.71 -40.03
CA GLU A 3 -40.89 34.18 -39.05
C GLU A 3 -39.81 33.10 -38.95
N ASN A 4 -38.67 33.35 -39.60
CA ASN A 4 -37.49 32.50 -39.56
C ASN A 4 -36.79 32.73 -38.22
N ASN A 5 -36.73 31.70 -37.38
CA ASN A 5 -35.87 31.66 -36.20
C ASN A 5 -34.67 30.78 -36.55
N GLU A 6 -33.58 31.42 -37.02
CA GLU A 6 -32.29 30.75 -37.20
C GLU A 6 -31.62 30.65 -35.83
N ILE A 7 -31.43 29.41 -35.38
CA ILE A 7 -30.66 29.06 -34.20
C ILE A 7 -29.18 29.20 -34.58
N GLU A 8 -28.51 30.20 -34.02
CA GLU A 8 -27.06 30.37 -34.11
C GLU A 8 -26.36 29.12 -33.58
N LYS A 9 -25.65 28.43 -34.48
CA LYS A 9 -24.69 27.38 -34.12
C LYS A 9 -23.48 28.07 -33.49
N THR A 10 -23.26 27.82 -32.20
CA THR A 10 -21.98 28.09 -31.54
C THR A 10 -20.93 27.23 -32.23
N GLU A 11 -20.07 27.86 -33.04
CA GLU A 11 -18.86 27.24 -33.56
C GLU A 11 -17.90 27.03 -32.38
N GLU A 12 -17.74 25.78 -31.95
CA GLU A 12 -16.69 25.39 -31.02
C GLU A 12 -15.34 25.75 -31.62
N ASN A 13 -14.64 26.68 -30.96
CA ASN A 13 -13.38 27.22 -31.43
C ASN A 13 -12.27 26.16 -31.25
N PRO A 14 -11.71 25.59 -32.32
CA PRO A 14 -10.78 24.45 -32.24
C PRO A 14 -9.48 24.75 -31.46
N LEU A 15 -9.17 26.04 -31.26
CA LEU A 15 -8.05 26.50 -30.44
C LEU A 15 -8.25 26.19 -28.94
N GLU A 16 -9.48 26.28 -28.41
CA GLU A 16 -9.72 26.08 -26.97
C GLU A 16 -9.60 24.61 -26.56
N GLN A 17 -9.97 23.69 -27.45
CA GLN A 17 -9.81 22.25 -27.23
C GLN A 17 -8.33 21.84 -27.20
N ASP A 18 -7.52 22.41 -28.10
CA ASP A 18 -6.06 22.17 -28.16
C ASP A 18 -5.34 22.65 -26.89
N TYR A 19 -5.71 23.84 -26.37
CA TYR A 19 -5.16 24.32 -25.09
C TYR A 19 -5.54 23.45 -23.89
N LEU A 20 -6.77 22.91 -23.87
CA LEU A 20 -7.21 22.02 -22.79
C LEU A 20 -6.48 20.67 -22.81
N GLU A 21 -6.20 20.13 -23.99
CA GLU A 21 -5.42 18.90 -24.16
C GLU A 21 -3.96 19.10 -23.74
N GLU A 22 -3.32 20.20 -24.14
CA GLU A 22 -1.95 20.49 -23.75
C GLU A 22 -1.83 20.75 -22.23
N ILE A 23 -2.83 21.38 -21.60
CA ILE A 23 -2.87 21.53 -20.13
C ILE A 23 -3.00 20.16 -19.42
N LYS A 24 -3.81 19.22 -19.95
CA LYS A 24 -3.90 17.87 -19.38
C LYS A 24 -2.58 17.13 -19.51
N ARG A 25 -1.96 17.19 -20.69
CA ARG A 25 -0.64 16.60 -20.95
C ARG A 25 0.43 17.18 -20.04
N LEU A 26 0.43 18.50 -19.81
CA LEU A 26 1.35 19.14 -18.86
C LEU A 26 1.10 18.64 -17.44
N LYS A 27 -0.15 18.51 -16.98
CA LYS A 27 -0.46 17.99 -15.64
C LYS A 27 -0.07 16.51 -15.47
N GLU A 28 -0.21 15.69 -16.50
CA GLU A 28 0.20 14.28 -16.47
C GLU A 28 1.72 14.11 -16.41
N ASN A 29 2.48 15.04 -17.00
CA ASN A 29 3.94 14.95 -17.07
C ASN A 29 4.66 15.89 -16.09
N THR A 30 3.95 16.57 -15.19
CA THR A 30 4.54 17.47 -14.20
C THR A 30 4.26 16.98 -12.79
N VAL A 31 5.27 17.11 -11.93
CA VAL A 31 5.13 16.93 -10.48
C VAL A 31 5.00 18.31 -9.83
N SER A 32 4.44 18.33 -8.61
CA SER A 32 4.42 19.57 -7.84
C SER A 32 5.85 20.05 -7.57
N LYS A 33 6.04 21.37 -7.46
CA LYS A 33 7.36 21.96 -7.19
C LYS A 33 8.00 21.38 -5.92
N GLU A 34 7.20 21.16 -4.89
CA GLU A 34 7.65 20.57 -3.63
C GLU A 34 8.17 19.13 -3.81
N THR A 35 7.45 18.33 -4.61
CA THR A 35 7.89 16.97 -4.96
C THR A 35 9.19 16.98 -5.76
N TYR A 36 9.32 17.90 -6.72
CA TYR A 36 10.53 18.07 -7.52
C TYR A 36 11.73 18.46 -6.65
N ASP A 37 11.57 19.48 -5.81
CA ASP A 37 12.64 19.99 -4.95
C ASP A 37 13.14 18.89 -3.99
N LYS A 38 12.21 18.11 -3.42
CA LYS A 38 12.52 16.96 -2.57
C LYS A 38 13.31 15.88 -3.31
N GLN A 39 12.89 15.50 -4.53
CA GLN A 39 13.58 14.50 -5.35
C GLN A 39 14.99 14.95 -5.75
N VAL A 40 15.17 16.23 -6.08
CA VAL A 40 16.49 16.78 -6.42
C VAL A 40 17.41 16.75 -5.20
N GLU A 41 16.89 17.03 -4.01
CA GLU A 41 17.67 16.99 -2.77
C GLU A 41 18.07 15.56 -2.39
N GLU A 42 17.16 14.60 -2.49
CA GLU A 42 17.43 13.17 -2.28
C GLU A 42 18.46 12.64 -3.28
N ASN A 43 18.31 12.96 -4.57
CA ASN A 43 19.27 12.59 -5.62
C ASN A 43 20.66 13.20 -5.38
N ARG A 44 20.72 14.46 -4.89
CA ARG A 44 21.98 15.10 -4.54
C ARG A 44 22.65 14.41 -3.34
N LYS A 45 21.89 14.02 -2.32
CA LYS A 45 22.40 13.25 -1.17
C LYS A 45 22.94 11.89 -1.61
N LEU A 46 22.23 11.17 -2.48
CA LEU A 46 22.65 9.89 -3.05
C LEU A 46 23.93 10.02 -3.89
N LEU A 47 23.99 11.00 -4.79
CA LEU A 47 25.18 11.27 -5.60
C LEU A 47 26.39 11.62 -4.74
N ASN A 48 26.20 12.43 -3.70
CA ASN A 48 27.28 12.76 -2.77
C ASN A 48 27.79 11.55 -1.98
N SER A 49 26.93 10.58 -1.67
CA SER A 49 27.34 9.33 -1.04
C SER A 49 28.12 8.41 -1.99
N LEU A 50 27.68 8.30 -3.25
CA LEU A 50 28.38 7.54 -4.28
C LEU A 50 29.77 8.10 -4.57
N VAL A 51 29.89 9.43 -4.64
CA VAL A 51 31.16 10.09 -4.98
C VAL A 51 32.12 10.14 -3.80
N ASN A 52 31.62 10.39 -2.58
CA ASN A 52 32.47 10.58 -1.40
C ASN A 52 32.62 9.34 -0.51
N GLY A 53 31.92 8.23 -0.84
CA GLY A 53 31.99 6.98 -0.08
C GLY A 53 31.40 7.03 1.34
N ASN A 54 30.78 8.14 1.72
CA ASN A 54 30.08 8.28 2.99
C ASN A 54 28.70 7.64 2.88
N PRO A 55 28.28 6.76 3.80
CA PRO A 55 26.92 6.24 3.80
C PRO A 55 25.93 7.40 3.89
N VAL A 56 24.90 7.43 3.03
CA VAL A 56 23.74 8.29 3.28
C VAL A 56 23.11 7.76 4.57
N GLU A 57 23.19 8.52 5.65
CA GLU A 57 22.24 8.38 6.74
C GLU A 57 20.89 8.79 6.15
N VAL A 58 20.15 7.79 5.69
CA VAL A 58 18.72 7.94 5.48
C VAL A 58 18.20 8.32 6.86
N GLU A 59 17.72 9.56 7.02
CA GLU A 59 16.93 9.92 8.18
C GLU A 59 15.70 9.01 8.13
N THR A 60 15.82 7.81 8.68
CA THR A 60 14.67 7.03 9.09
C THR A 60 13.90 7.97 10.01
N PRO A 61 12.62 8.27 9.69
CA PRO A 61 11.79 9.03 10.61
C PRO A 61 12.01 8.45 11.99
N LYS A 62 12.29 9.28 13.01
CA LYS A 62 12.34 8.81 14.40
C LYS A 62 11.06 8.02 14.61
N GLU A 63 11.17 6.70 14.60
CA GLU A 63 10.03 5.85 14.88
C GLU A 63 9.64 6.22 16.31
N GLU A 64 8.47 6.85 16.44
CA GLU A 64 7.86 7.01 17.74
C GLU A 64 7.84 5.61 18.36
N HIS A 65 8.57 5.42 19.46
CA HIS A 65 8.55 4.17 20.18
C HIS A 65 7.11 3.95 20.64
N VAL A 66 6.37 3.14 19.90
CA VAL A 66 4.98 2.85 20.22
C VAL A 66 4.98 1.66 21.16
N ASP A 67 4.39 1.82 22.34
CA ASP A 67 4.29 0.72 23.31
C ASP A 67 3.52 -0.46 22.68
N PRO A 68 4.15 -1.66 22.58
CA PRO A 68 3.49 -2.86 22.07
C PRO A 68 2.18 -3.18 22.81
N ASN A 69 2.08 -2.84 24.10
CA ASN A 69 0.87 -3.08 24.88
C ASN A 69 -0.30 -2.20 24.44
N GLU A 70 -0.04 -0.96 24.02
CA GLU A 70 -1.08 -0.08 23.47
C GLU A 70 -1.57 -0.60 22.12
N LEU A 71 -0.67 -1.09 21.26
CA LEU A 71 -1.03 -1.72 19.99
C LEU A 71 -1.88 -2.97 20.19
N ARG A 72 -1.48 -3.85 21.12
CA ARG A 72 -2.27 -5.02 21.52
C ARG A 72 -3.65 -4.61 22.02
N LYS A 73 -3.71 -3.60 22.90
CA LYS A 73 -4.99 -3.09 23.39
C LYS A 73 -5.85 -2.57 22.23
N LYS A 74 -5.28 -1.79 21.31
CA LYS A 74 -6.00 -1.27 20.14
C LYS A 74 -6.55 -2.40 19.26
N LEU A 75 -5.77 -3.45 19.01
CA LEU A 75 -6.18 -4.61 18.21
C LEU A 75 -7.33 -5.41 18.84
N PHE A 76 -7.34 -5.56 20.16
CA PHE A 76 -8.31 -6.42 20.85
C PHE A 76 -9.47 -5.69 21.54
N SER A 77 -9.45 -4.35 21.58
CA SER A 77 -10.51 -3.55 22.23
C SER A 77 -11.23 -2.58 21.31
N GLY A 78 -10.77 -2.41 20.06
CA GLY A 78 -11.34 -1.44 19.13
C GLY A 78 -12.12 -2.08 17.98
N ASP A 79 -13.15 -1.37 17.50
CA ASP A 79 -13.78 -1.62 16.20
C ASP A 79 -12.89 -1.02 15.10
N LEU A 80 -11.85 -1.75 14.71
CA LEU A 80 -10.97 -1.36 13.60
C LEU A 80 -11.56 -1.86 12.26
N ASN A 81 -11.45 -1.03 11.22
CA ASN A 81 -11.67 -1.52 9.87
C ASN A 81 -10.51 -2.43 9.42
N ASN A 82 -10.71 -3.22 8.35
CA ASN A 82 -9.71 -4.19 7.90
C ASN A 82 -8.35 -3.56 7.61
N LEU A 83 -8.32 -2.37 7.01
CA LEU A 83 -7.07 -1.68 6.70
C LEU A 83 -6.33 -1.26 7.98
N GLU A 84 -7.03 -0.67 8.93
CA GLU A 84 -6.47 -0.26 10.22
C GLU A 84 -6.01 -1.44 11.07
N PHE A 85 -6.75 -2.55 11.02
CA PHE A 85 -6.39 -3.79 11.69
C PHE A 85 -5.03 -4.29 11.18
N TRP A 86 -4.87 -4.43 9.86
CA TRP A 86 -3.61 -4.91 9.29
C TRP A 86 -2.45 -3.93 9.50
N LYS A 87 -2.66 -2.63 9.35
CA LYS A 87 -1.64 -1.62 9.69
C LYS A 87 -1.18 -1.72 11.14
N THR A 88 -2.13 -1.86 12.07
CA THR A 88 -1.81 -1.96 13.50
C THR A 88 -1.12 -3.29 13.82
N THR A 89 -1.49 -4.38 13.12
CA THR A 89 -0.88 -5.70 13.31
C THR A 89 0.55 -5.76 12.79
N LEU A 90 0.83 -5.20 11.60
CA LEU A 90 2.19 -5.13 11.05
C LEU A 90 3.09 -4.27 11.94
N LYS A 91 2.58 -3.12 12.42
CA LYS A 91 3.31 -2.29 13.37
C LYS A 91 3.62 -3.04 14.67
N LEU A 92 2.67 -3.83 15.19
CA LEU A 92 2.93 -4.67 16.35
C LEU A 92 4.02 -5.72 16.06
N ARG A 93 3.98 -6.38 14.90
CA ARG A 93 5.01 -7.34 14.48
C ARG A 93 6.40 -6.70 14.49
N GLU A 94 6.55 -5.53 13.89
CA GLU A 94 7.82 -4.80 13.85
C GLU A 94 8.35 -4.48 15.25
N GLU A 95 7.51 -3.96 16.14
CA GLU A 95 7.91 -3.61 17.50
C GLU A 95 8.29 -4.83 18.35
N GLU A 96 7.58 -5.96 18.19
CA GLU A 96 7.94 -7.22 18.87
C GLU A 96 9.29 -7.75 18.37
N ILE A 97 9.54 -7.72 17.06
CA ILE A 97 10.82 -8.14 16.47
C ILE A 97 11.96 -7.22 16.95
N LYS A 98 11.74 -5.89 16.97
CA LYS A 98 12.71 -4.91 17.50
C LYS A 98 13.02 -5.12 18.98
N ALA A 99 12.03 -5.52 19.77
CA ALA A 99 12.20 -5.88 21.18
C ALA A 99 12.98 -7.19 21.38
N GLY A 100 13.36 -7.89 20.29
CA GLY A 100 14.07 -9.16 20.32
C GLY A 100 13.17 -10.37 20.60
N HIS A 101 11.84 -10.18 20.51
CA HIS A 101 10.91 -11.29 20.57
C HIS A 101 10.85 -12.02 19.22
N GLN A 102 10.36 -13.25 19.28
CA GLN A 102 10.07 -14.02 18.09
C GLN A 102 8.91 -13.37 17.31
N ASP A 103 8.96 -13.45 15.98
CA ASP A 103 7.87 -12.97 15.14
C ASP A 103 6.52 -13.58 15.58
N PRO A 104 5.52 -12.74 15.92
CA PRO A 104 4.23 -13.18 16.42
C PRO A 104 3.41 -13.98 15.40
N PHE A 105 3.76 -13.96 14.12
CA PHE A 105 3.10 -14.76 13.08
C PHE A 105 3.69 -16.16 12.93
N LEU A 106 4.85 -16.44 13.54
CA LEU A 106 5.43 -17.78 13.51
C LEU A 106 4.59 -18.76 14.33
N PRO A 107 4.41 -20.01 13.84
CA PRO A 107 3.67 -21.01 14.58
C PRO A 107 4.46 -21.47 15.81
N THR A 108 4.02 -21.05 17.00
CA THR A 108 4.65 -21.45 18.27
C THR A 108 3.74 -22.34 19.10
N GLY A 109 4.28 -23.39 19.72
CA GLY A 109 3.52 -24.25 20.64
C GLY A 109 4.39 -25.27 21.35
N HIS A 110 3.82 -26.01 22.30
CA HIS A 110 4.57 -26.96 23.16
C HIS A 110 5.35 -28.03 22.36
N GLN A 111 4.92 -28.34 21.14
CA GLN A 111 5.57 -29.29 20.23
C GLN A 111 5.74 -28.72 18.80
N ILE A 112 5.60 -27.40 18.64
CA ILE A 112 5.68 -26.74 17.34
C ILE A 112 6.86 -25.78 17.40
N THR A 113 7.89 -26.09 16.61
CA THR A 113 9.04 -25.22 16.41
C THR A 113 8.98 -24.70 14.98
N PRO A 114 9.05 -23.38 14.74
CA PRO A 114 9.00 -22.86 13.40
C PRO A 114 10.18 -23.34 12.57
N SER A 115 9.90 -23.69 11.32
CA SER A 115 10.93 -23.99 10.33
C SER A 115 11.36 -22.72 9.58
N ALA A 116 12.49 -22.79 8.88
CA ALA A 116 12.90 -21.71 7.97
C ALA A 116 11.85 -21.45 6.87
N SER A 117 11.14 -22.49 6.42
CA SER A 117 10.07 -22.34 5.44
C SER A 117 8.87 -21.55 5.98
N ASP A 118 8.61 -21.62 7.28
CA ASP A 118 7.52 -20.84 7.89
C ASP A 118 7.87 -19.36 7.92
N SER A 119 9.14 -19.03 8.21
CA SER A 119 9.64 -17.65 8.18
C SER A 119 9.51 -17.04 6.78
N GLU A 120 9.92 -17.77 5.75
CA GLU A 120 9.80 -17.32 4.35
C GLU A 120 8.35 -17.07 3.93
N LYS A 121 7.42 -17.97 4.33
CA LYS A 121 6.00 -17.80 4.04
C LYS A 121 5.39 -16.58 4.73
N ILE A 122 5.83 -16.30 5.96
CA ILE A 122 5.37 -15.14 6.72
C ILE A 122 5.88 -13.86 6.08
N GLU A 123 7.15 -13.80 5.68
CA GLU A 123 7.65 -12.63 4.96
C GLU A 123 6.91 -12.41 3.64
N ASN A 124 6.62 -13.48 2.89
CA ASN A 124 5.80 -13.36 1.68
C ASN A 124 4.39 -12.83 2.00
N LEU A 125 3.75 -13.33 3.05
CA LEU A 125 2.45 -12.83 3.50
C LEU A 125 2.51 -11.34 3.85
N VAL A 126 3.53 -10.91 4.59
CA VAL A 126 3.70 -9.50 4.98
C VAL A 126 3.89 -8.62 3.74
N ASN A 127 4.76 -9.01 2.82
CA ASN A 127 4.95 -8.29 1.55
C ASN A 127 3.64 -8.16 0.75
N ILE A 128 2.82 -9.22 0.71
CA ILE A 128 1.51 -9.18 0.05
C ILE A 128 0.59 -8.17 0.75
N VAL A 129 0.51 -8.21 2.09
CA VAL A 129 -0.35 -7.30 2.86
C VAL A 129 0.11 -5.85 2.70
N GLU A 130 1.41 -5.56 2.80
CA GLU A 130 1.99 -4.23 2.59
C GLU A 130 1.64 -3.70 1.20
N SER A 131 1.83 -4.50 0.15
CA SER A 131 1.45 -4.10 -1.20
C SER A 131 -0.05 -3.76 -1.32
N CYS A 132 -0.93 -4.53 -0.67
CA CYS A 132 -2.36 -4.24 -0.65
C CYS A 132 -2.68 -2.96 0.12
N ILE A 133 -1.96 -2.68 1.21
CA ILE A 133 -2.11 -1.43 1.98
C ILE A 133 -1.77 -0.25 1.08
N ASP A 134 -0.65 -0.31 0.37
CA ASP A 134 -0.18 0.75 -0.53
C ASP A 134 -1.14 0.94 -1.71
N ASP A 135 -1.48 -0.16 -2.40
CA ASP A 135 -2.40 -0.17 -3.54
C ASP A 135 -3.81 0.36 -3.18
N SER A 136 -4.22 0.22 -1.90
CA SER A 136 -5.53 0.65 -1.45
C SER A 136 -5.69 2.16 -1.25
N ASN A 137 -4.59 2.92 -1.17
CA ASN A 137 -4.59 4.37 -0.96
C ASN A 137 -5.52 4.87 0.18
N GLY A 138 -5.68 4.07 1.24
CA GLY A 138 -6.52 4.43 2.39
C GLY A 138 -7.96 3.90 2.33
N ASP A 139 -8.39 3.27 1.23
CA ASP A 139 -9.72 2.67 1.10
C ASP A 139 -9.75 1.24 1.68
N SER A 140 -10.47 1.07 2.79
CA SER A 140 -10.57 -0.23 3.48
C SER A 140 -11.33 -1.30 2.69
N LEU A 141 -12.28 -0.93 1.82
CA LEU A 141 -13.01 -1.90 1.00
C LEU A 141 -12.13 -2.37 -0.15
N LEU A 142 -11.42 -1.44 -0.80
CA LEU A 142 -10.43 -1.77 -1.83
C LEU A 142 -9.32 -2.67 -1.27
N PHE A 143 -8.76 -2.32 -0.11
CA PHE A 143 -7.79 -3.16 0.59
C PHE A 143 -8.31 -4.59 0.78
N THR A 144 -9.54 -4.74 1.27
CA THR A 144 -10.15 -6.05 1.52
C THR A 144 -10.27 -6.86 0.23
N ASN A 145 -10.69 -6.22 -0.86
CA ASN A 145 -10.81 -6.87 -2.16
C ASN A 145 -9.45 -7.29 -2.73
N LEU A 146 -8.43 -6.44 -2.63
CA LEU A 146 -7.07 -6.72 -3.08
C LEU A 146 -6.47 -7.91 -2.30
N LEU A 147 -6.60 -7.88 -0.97
CA LEU A 147 -6.11 -8.95 -0.11
C LEU A 147 -6.79 -10.29 -0.45
N GLN A 148 -8.10 -10.27 -0.64
CA GLN A 148 -8.84 -11.47 -1.04
C GLN A 148 -8.42 -11.98 -2.42
N SER A 149 -8.16 -11.09 -3.39
CA SER A 149 -7.69 -11.47 -4.73
C SER A 149 -6.34 -12.16 -4.66
N LYS A 150 -5.35 -11.52 -4.02
CA LYS A 150 -3.98 -12.06 -3.90
C LYS A 150 -3.95 -13.36 -3.09
N THR A 151 -4.83 -13.51 -2.08
CA THR A 151 -4.93 -14.74 -1.28
C THR A 151 -5.61 -15.89 -2.04
N LYS A 152 -6.62 -15.60 -2.88
CA LYS A 152 -7.29 -16.63 -3.70
C LYS A 152 -6.38 -17.16 -4.81
N GLU A 153 -5.51 -16.34 -5.37
CA GLU A 153 -4.51 -16.80 -6.34
C GLU A 153 -3.48 -17.75 -5.71
N ALA A 154 -3.20 -17.59 -4.41
CA ALA A 154 -2.29 -18.47 -3.66
C ALA A 154 -2.87 -19.85 -3.30
N LEU A 155 -4.21 -20.02 -3.36
CA LEU A 155 -4.90 -21.28 -3.10
C LEU A 155 -5.59 -21.78 -4.37
N PRO A 156 -5.05 -22.80 -5.08
CA PRO A 156 -5.72 -23.31 -6.26
C PRO A 156 -7.14 -23.77 -5.87
N MET A 157 -8.12 -23.47 -6.74
CA MET A 157 -9.55 -23.79 -6.51
C MET A 157 -9.79 -25.26 -6.13
N SER A 158 -8.91 -26.18 -6.53
CA SER A 158 -8.89 -27.57 -6.11
C SER A 158 -8.78 -27.74 -4.59
N LYS A 159 -7.89 -26.99 -3.95
CA LYS A 159 -7.63 -27.04 -2.50
C LYS A 159 -8.77 -26.43 -1.67
N LEU A 160 -9.44 -25.41 -2.20
CA LEU A 160 -10.63 -24.82 -1.57
C LEU A 160 -11.83 -25.78 -1.59
N LYS A 161 -11.95 -26.60 -2.65
CA LYS A 161 -12.93 -27.67 -2.75
C LYS A 161 -12.61 -28.84 -1.79
N GLU A 162 -11.34 -29.20 -1.66
CA GLU A 162 -10.88 -30.21 -0.70
C GLU A 162 -11.11 -29.79 0.77
N LEU A 163 -10.95 -28.51 1.08
CA LEU A 163 -11.19 -27.95 2.41
C LEU A 163 -12.67 -27.68 2.73
N GLY A 164 -13.59 -27.93 1.78
CA GLY A 164 -15.03 -27.75 1.98
C GLY A 164 -15.50 -26.31 2.15
N LEU A 165 -14.65 -25.32 1.80
CA LEU A 165 -14.92 -23.89 1.98
C LEU A 165 -15.76 -23.29 0.85
N ILE A 166 -15.94 -24.01 -0.24
CA ILE A 166 -16.83 -23.67 -1.35
C ILE A 166 -17.68 -24.87 -1.73
N GLY A 167 -19.00 -24.65 -1.84
CA GLY A 167 -19.96 -25.70 -2.18
C GLY A 167 -19.74 -26.21 -3.61
N GLY A 168 -19.38 -27.49 -3.73
CA GLY A 168 -19.48 -28.20 -5.00
C GLY A 168 -20.95 -28.46 -5.30
N LYS A 169 -21.42 -28.00 -6.46
CA LYS A 169 -22.51 -28.70 -7.15
C LYS A 169 -21.98 -30.01 -7.72
#